data_AF-A0A5B0NXY0-F1
#
_entry.id   AF-A0A5B0NXY0-F1
#
_cell.length_a   1.000
_cell.length_b   1.000
_cell.length_c   1.000
_cell.angle_alpha   90.00
_cell.angle_beta   90.00
_cell.angle_gamma   90.00
#
_symmetry.space_group_name_H-M   'P 1'
#
loop_
_entity.id
_entity.type
_entity.pdbx_description
1 polymer ?
#
loop_
_entity_poly.entity_id
_entity_poly.type
_entity_poly.pdbx_seq_one_letter_code
_entity_poly.pdbx_strand_id
1 'polypeptide(L)'
;MVGYTDVFSEPDIIANNRIPTIAFAMVQQMQASIVGAVAIGSAAERGRIGPTIIFMFFWATLVYCPINCWIYNPNGWAYKWGVLDFGGGVSMELCAGMTGLAYSLFIGRRRGYGIKMHPHNVPHVALGTTLLWFGWMGLSGSGTLANIRGAMVMINTHRL
;
A
#
# COMPACT_ATOMS: atom_id res chain seq x y z
N MET A 1 19.10 8.21 -10.39
CA MET A 1 17.87 8.27 -11.21
C MET A 1 18.03 7.31 -12.38
N VAL A 2 17.75 6.01 -12.19
CA VAL A 2 18.05 4.93 -13.17
C VAL A 2 16.77 4.16 -13.57
N GLY A 3 15.59 4.79 -13.54
CA GLY A 3 14.32 4.07 -13.78
C GLY A 3 13.23 4.83 -14.53
N TYR A 4 13.46 6.09 -14.91
CA TYR A 4 12.48 6.93 -15.60
C TYR A 4 13.13 7.74 -16.72
N THR A 5 13.94 7.08 -17.54
CA THR A 5 14.43 7.71 -18.78
C THR A 5 13.35 7.49 -19.84
N ASP A 6 12.86 8.57 -20.45
CA ASP A 6 11.93 8.60 -21.60
C ASP A 6 10.42 8.36 -21.37
N VAL A 7 9.92 8.37 -20.11
CA VAL A 7 8.47 8.12 -19.82
C VAL A 7 7.75 9.29 -19.14
N PHE A 8 8.24 10.52 -19.34
CA PHE A 8 7.80 11.70 -18.57
C PHE A 8 6.37 12.16 -18.87
N SER A 9 5.93 12.05 -20.13
CA SER A 9 4.70 12.68 -20.62
C SER A 9 3.80 11.73 -21.43
N GLU A 10 4.21 10.48 -21.63
CA GLU A 10 3.34 9.50 -22.26
C GLU A 10 2.17 9.18 -21.33
N PRO A 11 0.92 9.28 -21.83
CA PRO A 11 -0.24 8.94 -21.04
C PRO A 11 -0.29 7.42 -20.83
N ASP A 12 -0.47 7.00 -19.59
CA ASP A 12 -0.46 5.57 -19.27
C ASP A 12 -1.79 4.92 -19.71
N ILE A 13 -1.67 3.83 -20.48
CA ILE A 13 -2.79 3.03 -20.99
C ILE A 13 -3.63 2.41 -19.87
N ILE A 14 -3.01 2.12 -18.73
CA ILE A 14 -3.62 1.62 -17.50
C ILE A 14 -4.41 2.74 -16.81
N ALA A 15 -3.90 3.97 -16.87
CA ALA A 15 -4.56 5.17 -16.34
C ALA A 15 -5.52 5.84 -17.35
N ASN A 16 -6.09 5.05 -18.27
CA ASN A 16 -7.10 5.50 -19.23
C ASN A 16 -6.58 6.62 -20.16
N ASN A 17 -5.27 6.67 -20.40
CA ASN A 17 -4.56 7.71 -21.14
C ASN A 17 -4.73 9.15 -20.62
N ARG A 18 -5.09 9.32 -19.33
CA ARG A 18 -5.33 10.66 -18.77
C ARG A 18 -4.29 11.13 -17.76
N ILE A 19 -3.43 10.22 -17.29
CA ILE A 19 -2.41 10.50 -16.29
C ILE A 19 -1.05 10.16 -16.91
N PRO A 20 -0.02 11.03 -16.80
CA PRO A 20 1.32 10.69 -17.25
C PRO A 20 1.85 9.51 -16.44
N THR A 21 2.53 8.58 -17.11
CA THR A 21 3.06 7.34 -16.52
C THR A 21 3.89 7.59 -15.26
N ILE A 22 4.65 8.69 -15.21
CA ILE A 22 5.43 9.05 -14.03
C ILE A 22 4.58 9.37 -12.80
N ALA A 23 3.43 10.04 -12.96
CA ALA A 23 2.53 10.35 -11.85
C ALA A 23 1.80 9.10 -11.36
N PHE A 24 1.42 8.20 -12.28
CA PHE A 24 0.86 6.90 -11.93
C PHE A 24 1.87 6.05 -11.16
N ALA A 25 3.12 5.97 -11.63
CA ALA A 25 4.18 5.22 -10.98
C ALA A 25 4.49 5.76 -9.57
N MET A 26 4.47 7.07 -9.35
CA MET A 26 4.64 7.67 -8.03
C MET A 26 3.53 7.26 -7.05
N VAL A 27 2.27 7.26 -7.50
CA VAL A 27 1.12 6.84 -6.69
C VAL A 27 1.23 5.36 -6.31
N GLN A 28 1.62 4.50 -7.25
CA GLN A 28 1.83 3.07 -7.00
C GLN A 28 3.03 2.82 -6.06
N GLN A 29 4.10 3.60 -6.19
CA GLN A 29 5.26 3.53 -5.29
C GLN A 29 4.88 3.91 -3.85
N MET A 30 4.02 4.92 -3.68
CA MET A 30 3.56 5.32 -2.36
C MET A 30 2.74 4.22 -1.69
N GLN A 31 1.84 3.56 -2.43
CA GLN A 31 1.09 2.40 -1.92
C GLN A 31 2.02 1.23 -1.53
N ALA A 32 3.01 0.91 -2.37
CA ALA A 32 4.02 -0.10 -2.06
C ALA A 32 4.77 0.20 -0.75
N SER A 33 5.12 1.47 -0.53
CA SER A 33 5.85 1.89 0.67
C SER A 33 5.02 1.73 1.95
N ILE A 34 3.70 1.93 1.89
CA ILE A 34 2.79 1.76 3.02
C ILE A 34 2.68 0.29 3.41
N VAL A 35 2.59 -0.62 2.44
CA VAL A 35 2.60 -2.06 2.72
C VAL A 35 3.86 -2.45 3.47
N GLY A 36 5.02 -1.92 3.07
CA GLY A 36 6.27 -2.14 3.78
C GLY A 36 6.30 -1.57 5.18
N ALA A 37 5.77 -0.35 5.37
CA ALA A 37 5.68 0.24 6.71
C ALA A 37 4.81 -0.62 7.65
N VAL A 38 3.69 -1.16 7.16
CA VAL A 38 2.80 -2.04 7.92
C VAL A 38 3.48 -3.39 8.23
N ALA A 39 4.19 -3.98 7.25
CA ALA A 39 4.93 -5.22 7.45
C ALA A 39 6.01 -5.05 8.54
N ILE A 40 6.76 -3.94 8.52
CA ILE A 40 7.74 -3.61 9.56
C ILE A 40 7.05 -3.40 10.92
N GLY A 41 5.93 -2.67 10.93
CA GLY A 41 5.13 -2.43 12.14
C GLY A 41 4.62 -3.71 12.79
N SER A 42 4.26 -4.73 12.00
CA SER A 42 3.81 -6.03 12.50
C SER A 42 4.87 -6.78 13.33
N ALA A 43 6.15 -6.50 13.08
CA ALA A 43 7.28 -7.09 13.80
C ALA A 43 7.95 -6.12 14.79
N ALA A 44 7.24 -5.05 15.19
CA ALA A 44 7.74 -4.12 16.19
C ALA A 44 8.33 -4.89 17.40
N GLU A 45 9.57 -4.54 17.75
CA GLU A 45 10.42 -5.11 18.81
C GLU A 45 11.06 -6.49 18.56
N ARG A 46 10.86 -7.13 17.40
CA ARG A 46 11.45 -8.46 17.11
C ARG A 46 12.25 -8.56 15.81
N GLY A 47 12.04 -7.65 14.86
CA GLY A 47 12.77 -7.61 13.59
C GLY A 47 14.18 -7.02 13.72
N ARG A 48 15.18 -7.65 13.10
CA ARG A 48 16.48 -7.01 12.84
C ARG A 48 16.37 -6.18 11.56
N ILE A 49 16.79 -4.91 11.60
CA ILE A 49 16.66 -3.96 10.49
C ILE A 49 17.30 -4.48 9.19
N GLY A 50 18.49 -5.09 9.26
CA GLY A 50 19.19 -5.60 8.07
C GLY A 50 18.39 -6.65 7.28
N PRO A 51 18.04 -7.80 7.88
CA PRO A 51 17.20 -8.81 7.24
C PRO A 51 15.84 -8.28 6.78
N THR A 52 15.24 -7.34 7.52
CA THR A 52 13.96 -6.74 7.15
C THR A 52 14.04 -5.95 5.85
N ILE A 53 15.11 -5.16 5.63
CA ILE A 53 15.28 -4.39 4.38
C ILE A 53 15.39 -5.34 3.17
N ILE A 54 16.18 -6.41 3.31
CA ILE A 54 16.38 -7.41 2.24
C ILE A 54 15.07 -8.13 1.95
N PHE A 55 14.35 -8.55 2.99
CA PHE A 55 13.03 -9.17 2.85
C PHE A 55 12.06 -8.25 2.12
N MET A 56 11.98 -6.97 2.51
CA MET A 56 11.08 -6.01 1.87
C MET A 56 11.41 -5.78 0.40
N PHE A 57 12.70 -5.78 0.03
CA PHE A 57 13.13 -5.63 -1.36
C PHE A 57 12.70 -6.81 -2.23
N PHE A 58 12.93 -8.05 -1.76
CA PHE A 58 12.50 -9.25 -2.48
C PHE A 58 10.97 -9.40 -2.49
N TRP A 59 10.31 -9.03 -1.40
CA TRP A 59 8.85 -9.06 -1.32
C TRP A 59 8.20 -8.06 -2.27
N ALA A 60 8.73 -6.83 -2.34
CA ALA A 60 8.22 -5.82 -3.28
C ALA A 60 8.34 -6.28 -4.74
N THR A 61 9.45 -6.93 -5.09
CA THR A 61 9.71 -7.39 -6.47
C THR A 61 8.98 -8.68 -6.83
N LEU A 62 8.91 -9.66 -5.94
CA LEU A 62 8.36 -11.00 -6.24
C LEU A 62 6.89 -11.15 -5.87
N VAL A 63 6.35 -10.34 -4.97
CA VAL A 63 4.97 -10.46 -4.49
C VAL A 63 4.16 -9.25 -4.91
N TYR A 64 4.60 -8.04 -4.54
CA TYR A 64 3.84 -6.83 -4.82
C TYR A 64 3.74 -6.55 -6.33
N CYS A 65 4.85 -6.57 -7.07
CA CYS A 65 4.84 -6.32 -8.52
C CYS A 65 3.89 -7.28 -9.29
N PRO A 66 3.95 -8.62 -9.11
CA PRO A 66 3.02 -9.52 -9.78
C PRO A 66 1.55 -9.30 -9.42
N ILE A 67 1.24 -9.05 -8.14
CA ILE A 67 -0.13 -8.77 -7.71
C ILE A 67 -0.66 -7.49 -8.37
N ASN A 68 0.18 -6.45 -8.41
CA ASN A 68 -0.15 -5.20 -9.07
C ASN A 68 -0.36 -5.39 -10.58
N CYS A 69 0.45 -6.23 -11.22
CA CYS A 69 0.25 -6.61 -12.62
C CYS A 69 -1.03 -7.41 -12.83
N TRP A 70 -1.45 -8.27 -11.90
CA TRP A 70 -2.70 -9.03 -12.08
C TRP A 70 -3.94 -8.14 -12.02
N ILE A 71 -3.93 -7.15 -11.12
CA ILE A 71 -5.07 -6.29 -10.82
C ILE A 71 -5.15 -5.11 -11.79
N TYR A 72 -4.03 -4.42 -12.03
CA TYR A 72 -4.03 -3.17 -12.79
C TYR A 72 -3.56 -3.32 -14.24
N ASN A 73 -2.84 -4.37 -14.62
CA ASN A 73 -2.45 -4.54 -16.03
C ASN A 73 -3.66 -5.00 -16.86
N PRO A 74 -3.95 -4.41 -18.04
CA PRO A 74 -4.97 -4.88 -18.97
C PRO A 74 -4.83 -6.35 -19.37
N ASN A 75 -3.60 -6.88 -19.37
CA ASN A 75 -3.31 -8.28 -19.65
C ASN A 75 -3.40 -9.20 -18.43
N GLY A 76 -3.54 -8.63 -17.23
CA GLY A 76 -3.70 -9.34 -15.96
C GLY A 76 -4.99 -10.15 -15.91
N TRP A 77 -4.95 -11.30 -15.25
CA TRP A 77 -6.11 -12.18 -15.16
C TRP A 77 -7.23 -11.55 -14.31
N ALA A 78 -6.90 -10.88 -13.20
CA ALA A 78 -7.88 -10.24 -12.32
C ALA A 78 -8.54 -9.03 -12.99
N TYR A 79 -7.78 -8.27 -13.79
CA TYR A 79 -8.33 -7.21 -14.64
C TYR A 79 -9.35 -7.78 -15.65
N LYS A 80 -9.00 -8.87 -16.35
CA LYS A 80 -9.90 -9.54 -17.32
C LYS A 80 -11.16 -10.12 -16.67
N TRP A 81 -11.08 -10.52 -15.40
CA TRP A 81 -12.21 -11.02 -14.62
C TRP A 81 -13.08 -9.91 -14.03
N GLY A 82 -12.71 -8.64 -14.22
CA GLY A 82 -13.46 -7.49 -13.73
C GLY A 82 -13.32 -7.26 -12.22
N VAL A 83 -12.20 -7.67 -11.61
CA VAL A 83 -11.91 -7.35 -10.21
C VAL A 83 -11.72 -5.83 -10.08
N LEU A 84 -12.57 -5.20 -9.28
CA LEU A 84 -12.58 -3.74 -9.07
C LEU A 84 -11.81 -3.40 -7.80
N ASP A 85 -10.54 -2.96 -7.96
CA ASP A 85 -9.71 -2.48 -6.85
C ASP A 85 -9.32 -1.00 -7.04
N PHE A 86 -10.23 -0.10 -6.65
CA PHE A 86 -10.07 1.36 -6.83
C PHE A 86 -9.16 2.02 -5.79
N GLY A 87 -9.13 1.51 -4.56
CA GLY A 87 -8.44 2.12 -3.42
C GLY A 87 -7.26 1.30 -2.89
N GLY A 88 -6.90 0.21 -3.57
CA GLY A 88 -5.84 -0.69 -3.14
C GLY A 88 -6.26 -1.65 -2.02
N GLY A 89 -7.54 -2.05 -1.94
CA GLY A 89 -8.00 -3.01 -0.95
C GLY A 89 -7.28 -4.36 -1.07
N VAL A 90 -7.08 -4.85 -2.29
CA VAL A 90 -6.37 -6.13 -2.52
C VAL A 90 -4.86 -5.89 -2.64
N SER A 91 -4.46 -4.89 -3.44
CA SER A 91 -3.05 -4.61 -3.70
C SER A 91 -2.29 -4.05 -2.49
N MET A 92 -2.97 -3.33 -1.59
CA MET A 92 -2.38 -2.72 -0.40
C MET A 92 -2.83 -3.41 0.89
N GLU A 93 -4.11 -3.34 1.26
CA GLU A 93 -4.55 -3.78 2.61
C GLU A 93 -4.44 -5.29 2.81
N LEU A 94 -4.98 -6.09 1.88
CA LEU A 94 -4.91 -7.54 1.97
C LEU A 94 -3.47 -8.04 1.89
N CYS A 95 -2.68 -7.47 0.98
CA CYS A 95 -1.25 -7.77 0.87
C CYS A 95 -0.50 -7.43 2.15
N ALA A 96 -0.73 -6.25 2.74
CA ALA A 96 -0.09 -5.84 3.99
C ALA A 96 -0.50 -6.71 5.17
N GLY A 97 -1.79 -7.02 5.29
CA GLY A 97 -2.32 -7.89 6.35
C GLY A 97 -1.75 -9.30 6.27
N MET A 98 -1.76 -9.90 5.07
CA MET A 98 -1.23 -11.25 4.87
C MET A 98 0.29 -11.30 5.05
N THR A 99 1.00 -10.28 4.59
CA THR A 99 2.46 -10.17 4.77
C THR A 99 2.82 -9.98 6.24
N GLY A 100 2.10 -9.12 6.97
CA GLY A 100 2.27 -8.95 8.40
C GLY A 100 1.97 -10.24 9.18
N LEU A 101 0.93 -10.98 8.79
CA LEU A 101 0.62 -12.28 9.37
C LEU A 101 1.74 -13.29 9.11
N ALA A 102 2.14 -13.48 7.86
CA ALA A 102 3.22 -14.41 7.48
C ALA A 102 4.55 -14.05 8.18
N TYR A 103 4.88 -12.76 8.25
CA TYR A 103 6.07 -12.26 8.91
C TYR A 103 6.02 -12.49 10.43
N SER A 104 4.86 -12.26 11.06
CA SER A 104 4.66 -12.51 12.48
C SER A 104 4.74 -14.00 12.84
N LEU A 105 4.26 -14.89 11.96
CA LEU A 105 4.34 -16.34 12.13
C LEU A 105 5.79 -16.82 12.05
N PHE A 106 6.57 -16.27 11.12
CA PHE A 106 7.98 -16.65 10.92
C PHE A 106 8.88 -16.21 12.09
N ILE A 107 8.64 -15.01 12.63
CA ILE A 107 9.42 -14.47 13.76
C ILE A 107 9.05 -15.14 15.09
N GLY A 108 7.86 -15.74 15.21
CA GLY A 108 7.41 -16.43 16.42
C GLY A 108 6.78 -15.52 17.49
N ARG A 109 6.32 -16.07 18.62
CA ARG A 109 5.49 -15.39 19.64
C ARG A 109 6.21 -14.26 20.39
N ARG A 110 5.46 -13.20 20.78
CA ARG A 110 5.99 -12.10 21.62
C ARG A 110 6.22 -12.61 23.04
N ARG A 111 7.28 -12.11 23.68
CA ARG A 111 7.44 -12.19 25.14
C ARG A 111 6.30 -11.38 25.79
N GLY A 112 5.48 -12.01 26.64
CA GLY A 112 4.29 -11.37 27.25
C GLY A 112 2.95 -11.61 26.54
N TYR A 113 2.86 -12.57 25.62
CA TYR A 113 1.58 -12.99 25.00
C TYR A 113 0.55 -13.41 26.06
N GLY A 114 -0.56 -12.67 26.17
CA GLY A 114 -1.62 -12.88 27.17
C GLY A 114 -1.81 -11.76 28.19
N ILE A 115 -0.89 -10.79 28.24
CA ILE A 115 -1.00 -9.61 29.12
C ILE A 115 -1.53 -8.43 28.26
N LYS A 116 -2.51 -7.66 28.76
CA LYS A 116 -2.99 -6.44 28.08
C LYS A 116 -1.79 -5.52 27.83
N MET A 117 -1.45 -5.32 26.56
CA MET A 117 -0.38 -4.40 26.18
C MET A 117 -0.89 -2.98 26.34
N HIS A 118 -0.30 -2.25 27.29
CA HIS A 118 -0.57 -0.83 27.42
C HIS A 118 0.19 -0.07 26.35
N PRO A 119 -0.44 0.91 25.66
CA PRO A 119 0.25 1.75 24.71
C PRO A 119 1.37 2.51 25.42
N HIS A 120 2.58 2.43 24.88
CA HIS A 120 3.75 3.12 25.45
C HIS A 120 3.55 4.64 25.46
N ASN A 121 2.80 5.19 24.49
CA ASN A 121 2.43 6.60 24.47
C ASN A 121 1.18 6.84 23.59
N VAL A 122 0.04 7.16 24.23
CA VAL A 122 -1.25 7.41 23.55
C VAL A 122 -1.19 8.60 22.58
N PRO A 123 -0.59 9.76 22.93
CA PRO A 123 -0.40 10.87 22.00
C PRO A 123 0.30 10.50 20.68
N HIS A 124 1.26 9.58 20.72
CA HIS A 124 2.00 9.18 19.51
C HIS A 124 1.14 8.33 18.58
N VAL A 125 0.27 7.48 19.15
CA VAL A 125 -0.74 6.74 18.39
C VAL A 125 -1.74 7.70 17.77
N ALA A 126 -2.23 8.70 18.52
CA ALA A 126 -3.16 9.70 18.00
C ALA A 126 -2.55 10.53 16.85
N LEU A 127 -1.29 10.97 16.99
CA LEU A 127 -0.57 11.67 15.92
C LEU A 127 -0.41 10.80 14.67
N GLY A 128 -0.01 9.53 14.84
CA GLY A 128 0.11 8.58 13.73
C GLY A 128 -1.22 8.35 13.01
N THR A 129 -2.31 8.16 13.76
CA THR A 129 -3.65 7.97 13.20
C THR A 129 -4.13 9.20 12.42
N THR A 130 -3.90 10.42 12.92
CA THR A 130 -4.28 11.65 12.21
C THR A 130 -3.51 11.81 10.91
N LEU A 131 -2.20 11.51 10.90
CA LEU A 131 -1.37 11.55 9.69
C LEU A 131 -1.81 10.49 8.67
N LEU A 132 -2.11 9.27 9.14
CA LEU A 132 -2.64 8.20 8.29
C LEU A 132 -3.98 8.59 7.68
N TRP A 133 -4.92 9.10 8.47
CA TRP A 133 -6.24 9.53 8.00
C TRP A 133 -6.14 10.65 6.95
N PHE A 134 -5.31 11.67 7.21
CA PHE A 134 -5.07 12.74 6.25
C PHE A 134 -4.42 12.22 4.96
N GLY A 135 -3.40 11.36 5.07
CA GLY A 135 -2.75 10.73 3.91
C GLY A 135 -3.69 9.80 3.12
N TRP A 136 -4.62 9.14 3.81
CA TRP A 136 -5.59 8.24 3.21
C TRP A 136 -6.53 8.96 2.24
N MET A 137 -6.91 10.19 2.54
CA MET A 137 -7.73 11.00 1.62
C MET A 137 -7.01 11.26 0.28
N GLY A 138 -5.68 11.39 0.29
CA GLY A 138 -4.87 11.53 -0.92
C GLY A 138 -4.77 10.24 -1.74
N LEU A 139 -4.72 9.08 -1.08
CA LEU A 139 -4.62 7.77 -1.73
C LEU A 139 -5.97 7.28 -2.27
N SER A 140 -7.06 7.48 -1.52
CA SER A 140 -8.41 7.18 -2.00
C SER A 140 -8.80 8.08 -3.17
N GLY A 141 -8.26 9.32 -3.20
CA GLY A 141 -8.43 10.24 -4.31
C GLY A 141 -7.64 9.86 -5.56
N SER A 142 -6.41 9.35 -5.42
CA SER A 142 -5.51 9.13 -6.56
C SER A 142 -5.94 8.03 -7.53
N GLY A 143 -6.78 7.08 -7.10
CA GLY A 143 -7.41 6.07 -7.98
C GLY A 143 -8.43 6.63 -8.98
N THR A 144 -8.80 7.90 -8.83
CA THR A 144 -9.73 8.61 -9.71
C THR A 144 -9.20 10.00 -10.00
N LEU A 145 -8.97 10.33 -11.27
CA LEU A 145 -8.77 11.71 -11.73
C LEU A 145 -9.76 12.67 -11.06
N ALA A 146 -9.40 13.95 -10.91
CA ALA A 146 -10.17 15.04 -10.31
C ALA A 146 -11.58 15.22 -10.93
N ASN A 147 -12.44 14.24 -10.66
CA ASN A 147 -13.75 14.01 -11.22
C ASN A 147 -14.70 13.71 -10.06
N ILE A 148 -16.01 13.79 -10.32
CA ILE A 148 -17.07 13.50 -9.34
C ILE A 148 -16.90 12.15 -8.63
N ARG A 149 -16.33 11.13 -9.29
CA ARG A 149 -16.02 9.83 -8.67
C ARG A 149 -14.98 9.93 -7.56
N GLY A 150 -13.92 10.72 -7.74
CA GLY A 150 -12.91 10.93 -6.69
C GLY A 150 -13.46 11.71 -5.51
N ALA A 151 -14.30 12.72 -5.78
CA ALA A 151 -15.00 13.45 -4.72
C ALA A 151 -15.95 12.54 -3.93
N MET A 152 -16.68 11.64 -4.60
CA MET A 152 -17.53 10.64 -3.92
C MET A 152 -16.72 9.69 -3.04
N VAL A 153 -15.58 9.21 -3.51
CA VAL A 153 -14.70 8.31 -2.73
C VAL A 153 -14.15 9.01 -1.48
N MET A 154 -13.73 10.27 -1.60
CA MET A 154 -13.29 11.08 -0.45
C MET A 154 -14.42 11.29 0.58
N ILE A 155 -15.63 11.62 0.13
CA ILE A 155 -16.79 11.80 1.01
C ILE A 155 -17.16 10.50 1.72
N ASN A 156 -17.18 9.37 1.01
CA ASN A 156 -17.48 8.07 1.61
C ASN A 156 -16.43 7.64 2.63
N THR A 157 -15.16 8.00 2.42
CA THR A 157 -14.06 7.73 3.37
C THR A 157 -14.22 8.54 4.67
N HIS A 158 -14.75 9.77 4.57
CA HIS A 158 -14.96 10.65 5.72
C HIS A 158 -16.24 10.32 6.51
N ARG A 159 -17.28 9.76 5.85
CA ARG A 159 -18.62 9.53 6.40
C ARG A 159 -18.79 8.22 7.17
N LEU A 160 -17.81 7.80 7.97
CA LEU A 160 -18.03 6.72 8.95
C LEU A 160 -18.87 7.22 10.14
#